data_AF-A0A0D5C1V3-F1
#
_entry.id   AF-A0A0D5C1V3-F1
#
_cell.length_a   1.000
_cell.length_b   1.000
_cell.length_c   1.000
_cell.angle_alpha   90.00
_cell.angle_beta   90.00
_cell.angle_gamma   90.00
#
_symmetry.space_group_name_H-M   'P 1'
#
loop_
_entity.id
_entity.type
_entity.pdbx_description
1 polymer ?
#
loop_
_entity_poly.entity_id
_entity_poly.type
_entity_poly.pdbx_seq_one_letter_code
_entity_poly.pdbx_strand_id
1 'polypeptide(L)'
;MKTRLLIIIAFVMVSTITESFAEEIEIKFDETLLYDSLKLYFYDIEDSRCPLDVTCVWEGKVSAMIHVSNETHKIGGGFEIGKPLTYITPYTITLIDVKPHPISTENPDYVAILEITKSDSTDELTDEQVCGVGNVLLDGVCVPENKIEEHEIDQLRGESLSNPEVMIIIESLGAGLIVLFIVIYAIKKKKKK
;
A
#
# COMPACT_ATOMS: atom_id res chain seq x y z
N MET A 1 -53.29 -32.25 -22.49
CA MET A 1 -52.92 -31.03 -21.73
C MET A 1 -51.52 -31.21 -21.18
N LYS A 2 -50.52 -30.52 -21.76
CA LYS A 2 -49.11 -30.55 -21.32
C LYS A 2 -48.72 -29.10 -21.03
N THR A 3 -48.85 -28.67 -19.78
CA THR A 3 -48.42 -27.35 -19.32
C THR A 3 -46.89 -27.34 -19.25
N ARG A 4 -46.27 -26.59 -20.18
CA ARG A 4 -44.84 -26.31 -20.16
C ARG A 4 -44.57 -25.30 -19.05
N LEU A 5 -43.98 -25.79 -17.96
CA LEU A 5 -43.46 -24.99 -16.85
C LEU A 5 -42.21 -24.24 -17.33
N LEU A 6 -42.36 -22.95 -17.64
CA LEU A 6 -41.24 -22.04 -17.91
C LEU A 6 -40.59 -21.65 -16.58
N ILE A 7 -39.40 -22.19 -16.29
CA ILE A 7 -38.57 -21.78 -15.17
C ILE A 7 -37.81 -20.52 -15.60
N ILE A 8 -38.26 -19.36 -15.11
CA ILE A 8 -37.53 -18.09 -15.23
C ILE A 8 -36.43 -18.14 -14.16
N ILE A 9 -35.20 -18.45 -14.59
CA ILE A 9 -34.01 -18.36 -13.74
C ILE A 9 -33.67 -16.87 -13.63
N ALA A 10 -34.10 -16.24 -12.54
CA ALA A 10 -33.66 -14.90 -12.18
C ALA A 10 -32.17 -14.98 -11.80
N PHE A 11 -31.31 -14.51 -12.71
CA PHE A 11 -29.88 -14.38 -12.47
C PHE A 11 -29.68 -13.20 -11.51
N VAL A 12 -29.68 -13.47 -10.21
CA VAL A 12 -29.39 -12.47 -9.17
C VAL A 12 -27.91 -12.12 -9.32
N MET A 13 -27.63 -10.94 -9.87
CA MET A 13 -26.30 -10.33 -9.87
C MET A 13 -25.90 -10.08 -8.42
N VAL A 14 -25.16 -11.02 -7.83
CA VAL A 14 -24.50 -10.84 -6.54
C VAL A 14 -23.27 -9.98 -6.81
N SER A 15 -23.41 -8.67 -6.66
CA SER A 15 -22.26 -7.77 -6.61
C SER A 15 -21.49 -8.05 -5.33
N THR A 16 -20.25 -8.52 -5.45
CA THR A 16 -19.33 -8.61 -4.32
C THR A 16 -18.92 -7.19 -3.95
N ILE A 17 -19.37 -6.71 -2.78
CA ILE A 17 -18.91 -5.44 -2.22
C ILE A 17 -17.53 -5.72 -1.63
N THR A 18 -16.48 -5.17 -2.23
CA THR A 18 -15.14 -5.17 -1.64
C THR A 18 -15.14 -4.09 -0.56
N GLU A 19 -15.22 -4.51 0.69
CA GLU A 19 -15.14 -3.62 1.85
C GLU A 19 -13.67 -3.40 2.17
N SER A 20 -13.18 -2.17 1.97
CA SER A 20 -11.85 -1.77 2.42
C SER A 20 -11.90 -1.58 3.93
N PHE A 21 -11.25 -2.47 4.68
CA PHE A 21 -11.17 -2.36 6.13
C PHE A 21 -10.02 -1.42 6.50
N ALA A 22 -10.34 -0.29 7.12
CA ALA A 22 -9.37 0.52 7.85
C ALA A 22 -9.09 -0.16 9.19
N GLU A 23 -7.81 -0.38 9.51
CA GLU A 23 -7.39 -1.00 10.77
C GLU A 23 -6.75 0.05 11.68
N GLU A 24 -7.24 0.14 12.92
CA GLU A 24 -6.65 0.96 13.96
C GLU A 24 -5.60 0.15 14.73
N ILE A 25 -4.39 0.70 14.85
CA ILE A 25 -3.26 0.11 15.56
C ILE A 25 -2.70 1.08 16.59
N GLU A 26 -2.12 0.54 17.67
CA GLU A 26 -1.49 1.32 18.73
C GLU A 26 0.01 1.06 18.76
N ILE A 27 0.82 2.13 18.87
CA ILE A 27 2.28 2.05 19.04
C ILE A 27 2.72 2.89 20.22
N LYS A 28 3.45 2.29 21.16
CA LYS A 28 3.99 3.03 22.31
C LYS A 28 5.23 3.82 21.94
N PHE A 29 5.51 4.86 22.71
CA PHE A 29 6.71 5.66 22.58
C PHE A 29 7.97 4.80 22.73
N ASP A 30 8.95 5.03 21.85
CA ASP A 30 10.19 4.26 21.72
C ASP A 30 9.99 2.76 21.38
N GLU A 31 8.80 2.37 20.90
CA GLU A 31 8.55 1.03 20.39
C GLU A 31 8.50 0.99 18.87
N THR A 32 8.85 -0.20 18.34
CA THR A 32 8.72 -0.53 16.92
C THR A 32 7.58 -1.53 16.73
N LEU A 33 6.65 -1.22 15.84
CA LEU A 33 5.57 -2.12 15.42
C LEU A 33 5.83 -2.64 14.00
N LEU A 34 5.57 -3.92 13.79
CA LEU A 34 5.53 -4.54 12.46
C LEU A 34 4.07 -4.76 12.06
N TYR A 35 3.67 -4.20 10.92
CA TYR A 35 2.32 -4.34 10.37
C TYR A 35 2.41 -4.64 8.87
N ASP A 36 1.99 -5.85 8.48
CA ASP A 36 2.20 -6.37 7.12
C ASP A 36 3.68 -6.23 6.69
N SER A 37 3.97 -5.46 5.63
CA SER A 37 5.33 -5.16 5.16
C SER A 37 5.91 -3.85 5.71
N LEU A 38 5.20 -3.17 6.63
CA LEU A 38 5.62 -1.92 7.25
C LEU A 38 6.30 -2.16 8.59
N LYS A 39 7.36 -1.38 8.83
CA LYS A 39 7.99 -1.19 10.12
C LYS A 39 7.80 0.26 10.55
N LEU A 40 7.04 0.47 11.62
CA LEU A 40 6.76 1.77 12.22
C LEU A 40 7.55 1.91 13.52
N TYR A 41 8.22 3.04 13.73
CA TYR A 41 8.94 3.34 14.98
C TYR A 41 8.58 4.74 15.46
N PHE A 42 7.99 4.83 16.64
CA PHE A 42 7.56 6.08 17.26
C PHE A 42 8.69 6.61 18.15
N TYR A 43 9.34 7.70 17.72
CA TYR A 43 10.64 8.10 18.29
C TYR A 43 10.65 9.47 18.96
N ASP A 44 9.71 10.35 18.62
CA ASP A 44 9.61 11.68 19.22
C ASP A 44 8.17 12.19 19.18
N ILE A 45 7.83 13.16 20.03
CA ILE A 45 6.48 13.74 20.13
C ILE A 45 6.55 15.25 20.39
N GLU A 46 5.77 16.01 19.61
CA GLU A 46 5.50 17.42 19.88
C GLU A 46 4.09 17.56 20.43
N ASP A 47 3.94 17.59 21.76
CA ASP A 47 2.66 17.78 22.43
C ASP A 47 2.57 19.17 23.07
N SER A 48 1.70 19.99 22.50
CA SER A 48 1.37 21.33 23.01
C SER A 48 -0.06 21.43 23.51
N ARG A 49 -0.76 20.29 23.64
CA ARG A 49 -2.14 20.25 24.13
C ARG A 49 -2.20 20.80 25.55
N CYS A 50 -3.30 21.50 25.85
CA CYS A 50 -3.53 22.02 27.20
C CYS A 50 -3.60 20.86 28.21
N PRO A 51 -2.76 20.82 29.26
CA PRO A 51 -2.87 19.78 30.27
C PRO A 51 -4.24 19.77 30.95
N LEU A 52 -4.75 18.59 31.31
CA LEU A 52 -6.12 18.45 31.87
C LEU A 52 -6.31 19.12 33.24
N ASP A 53 -5.22 19.35 33.97
CA ASP A 53 -5.20 19.93 35.32
C ASP A 53 -4.96 21.45 35.34
N VAL A 54 -4.94 22.09 34.18
CA VAL A 54 -4.78 23.55 34.05
C VAL A 54 -5.82 24.15 33.10
N THR A 55 -6.05 25.46 33.23
CA THR A 55 -6.93 26.20 32.32
C THR A 55 -6.10 26.93 31.28
N CYS A 56 -6.17 26.52 30.01
CA CYS A 56 -5.51 27.22 28.92
C CYS A 56 -6.48 28.12 28.14
N VAL A 57 -5.91 29.13 27.47
CA VAL A 57 -6.63 29.98 26.52
C VAL A 57 -6.72 29.33 25.14
N TRP A 58 -5.80 28.40 24.83
CA TRP A 58 -5.67 27.72 23.54
C TRP A 58 -5.61 26.20 23.75
N GLU A 59 -6.23 25.44 22.85
CA GLU A 59 -6.34 23.98 22.94
C GLU A 59 -5.01 23.25 22.68
N GLY A 60 -4.13 23.87 21.89
CA GLY A 60 -2.85 23.30 21.48
C GLY A 60 -2.98 22.30 20.34
N LYS A 61 -1.88 21.61 20.02
CA LYS A 61 -1.82 20.56 19.00
C LYS A 61 -0.86 19.45 19.43
N VAL A 62 -1.03 18.26 18.86
CA VAL A 62 -0.10 17.15 19.05
C VAL A 62 0.34 16.60 17.70
N SER A 63 1.63 16.29 17.59
CA SER A 63 2.23 15.62 16.45
C SER A 63 3.11 14.46 16.92
N ALA A 64 2.94 13.28 16.34
CA ALA A 64 3.79 12.12 16.62
C ALA A 64 4.87 11.99 15.54
N MET A 65 6.15 11.91 15.91
CA MET A 65 7.22 11.67 14.96
C MET A 65 7.46 10.17 14.79
N ILE A 66 7.17 9.68 13.59
CA ILE A 66 7.19 8.24 13.29
C ILE A 66 8.10 8.00 12.09
N HIS A 67 9.01 7.04 12.23
CA HIS A 67 9.72 6.45 11.11
C HIS A 67 8.88 5.31 10.55
N VAL A 68 8.57 5.39 9.26
CA VAL A 68 7.88 4.32 8.53
C VAL A 68 8.83 3.82 7.46
N SER A 69 8.96 2.50 7.39
CA SER A 69 9.78 1.84 6.37
C SER A 69 9.12 0.58 5.85
N ASN A 70 9.34 0.29 4.58
CA ASN A 70 9.10 -1.03 3.98
C ASN A 70 10.43 -1.57 3.44
N GLU A 71 10.40 -2.58 2.57
CA GLU A 71 11.61 -3.17 2.00
C GLU A 71 12.42 -2.19 1.12
N THR A 72 11.76 -1.19 0.53
CA THR A 72 12.34 -0.30 -0.48
C THR A 72 12.54 1.14 -0.01
N HIS A 73 11.72 1.62 0.92
CA HIS A 73 11.70 3.02 1.36
C HIS A 73 11.73 3.15 2.87
N LYS A 74 12.29 4.28 3.29
CA LYS A 74 12.28 4.74 4.68
C LYS A 74 11.99 6.24 4.69
N ILE A 75 10.91 6.63 5.34
CA ILE A 75 10.51 8.02 5.54
C ILE A 75 10.31 8.28 7.02
N GLY A 76 10.65 9.49 7.44
CA GLY A 76 10.41 9.99 8.78
C GLY A 76 9.75 11.36 8.73
N GLY A 77 8.80 11.61 9.63
CA GLY A 77 8.14 12.90 9.71
C GLY A 77 7.20 13.01 10.91
N GLY A 78 6.73 14.23 11.15
CA GLY A 78 5.67 14.51 12.12
C GLY A 78 4.30 14.23 11.52
N PHE A 79 3.54 13.37 12.18
CA PHE A 79 2.15 13.06 11.85
C PHE A 79 1.25 13.95 12.68
N GLU A 80 0.39 14.72 12.03
CA GLU A 80 -0.64 15.51 12.69
C GLU A 80 -1.97 14.76 12.67
N ILE A 81 -2.79 14.95 13.71
CA ILE A 81 -4.09 14.29 13.81
C ILE A 81 -4.95 14.56 12.57
N GLY A 82 -5.48 13.49 11.98
CA GLY A 82 -6.38 13.54 10.82
C GLY A 82 -5.71 13.88 9.49
N LYS A 83 -4.38 14.05 9.45
CA LYS A 83 -3.66 14.27 8.19
C LYS A 83 -3.06 12.96 7.67
N PRO A 84 -3.50 12.47 6.51
CA PRO A 84 -2.98 11.22 5.95
C PRO A 84 -1.57 11.40 5.38
N LEU A 85 -0.74 10.38 5.56
CA LEU A 85 0.55 10.20 4.89
C LEU A 85 0.39 9.16 3.77
N THR A 86 0.71 9.56 2.54
CA THR A 86 0.52 8.73 1.33
C THR A 86 1.83 8.39 0.59
N TYR A 87 2.98 8.64 1.20
CA TYR A 87 4.29 8.45 0.54
C TYR A 87 4.79 7.00 0.48
N ILE A 88 4.11 6.04 1.13
CA ILE A 88 4.48 4.62 1.09
C ILE A 88 3.31 3.84 0.49
N THR A 89 3.29 3.73 -0.84
CA THR A 89 2.30 2.89 -1.54
C THR A 89 2.46 1.42 -1.16
N PRO A 90 1.37 0.65 -0.99
CA PRO A 90 -0.05 1.01 -1.15
C PRO A 90 -0.74 1.49 0.13
N TYR A 91 -0.01 2.00 1.12
CA TYR A 91 -0.56 2.35 2.42
C TYR A 91 -0.87 3.85 2.53
N THR A 92 -2.01 4.15 3.13
CA THR A 92 -2.33 5.47 3.68
C THR A 92 -2.33 5.33 5.20
N ILE A 93 -1.54 6.17 5.87
CA ILE A 93 -1.38 6.13 7.33
C ILE A 93 -1.84 7.46 7.91
N THR A 94 -2.79 7.42 8.83
CA THR A 94 -3.33 8.63 9.48
C THR A 94 -3.15 8.52 10.98
N LEU A 95 -2.63 9.58 11.63
CA LEU A 95 -2.66 9.66 13.09
C LEU A 95 -4.08 10.02 13.54
N ILE A 96 -4.69 9.15 14.33
CA ILE A 96 -6.05 9.35 14.84
C ILE A 96 -6.01 10.08 16.18
N ASP A 97 -5.14 9.65 17.09
CA ASP A 97 -5.04 10.20 18.43
C ASP A 97 -3.68 9.88 19.06
N VAL A 98 -3.34 10.57 20.15
CA VAL A 98 -2.18 10.28 20.99
C VAL A 98 -2.60 10.28 22.46
N LYS A 99 -2.43 9.15 23.13
CA LYS A 99 -2.79 8.95 24.54
C LYS A 99 -1.56 8.82 25.43
N PRO A 100 -1.64 9.15 26.72
CA PRO A 100 -2.73 9.91 27.34
C PRO A 100 -2.67 11.40 26.94
N HIS A 101 -3.71 12.15 27.29
CA HIS A 101 -3.67 13.61 27.25
C HIS A 101 -2.77 14.11 28.39
N PRO A 102 -1.93 15.14 28.18
CA PRO A 102 -0.94 15.56 29.17
C PRO A 102 -1.59 16.03 30.48
N ILE A 103 -0.85 15.85 31.57
CA ILE A 103 -1.11 16.43 32.89
C ILE A 103 0.17 17.13 33.36
N SER A 104 0.07 18.27 34.04
CA SER A 104 1.22 19.14 34.31
C SER A 104 2.27 18.54 35.27
N THR A 105 1.97 17.42 35.91
CA THR A 105 2.75 16.83 36.99
C THR A 105 3.50 15.56 36.61
N GLU A 106 3.27 15.01 35.42
CA GLU A 106 3.81 13.72 34.99
C GLU A 106 4.30 13.77 33.54
N ASN A 107 5.34 13.00 33.25
CA ASN A 107 5.75 12.71 31.89
C ASN A 107 5.02 11.44 31.45
N PRO A 108 4.04 11.53 30.54
CA PRO A 108 3.23 10.38 30.19
C PRO A 108 3.98 9.41 29.27
N ASP A 109 3.70 8.12 29.44
CA ASP A 109 4.08 7.08 28.48
C ASP A 109 3.13 7.14 27.27
N TYR A 110 3.53 7.88 26.24
CA TYR A 110 2.68 8.12 25.07
C TYR A 110 2.44 6.87 24.23
N VAL A 111 1.25 6.81 23.63
CA VAL A 111 0.77 5.81 22.68
C VAL A 111 0.12 6.55 21.52
N ALA A 112 0.66 6.37 20.31
CA ALA A 112 0.05 6.88 19.09
C ALA A 112 -0.93 5.84 18.53
N ILE A 113 -2.13 6.30 18.18
CA ILE A 113 -3.18 5.50 17.56
C ILE A 113 -3.21 5.87 16.07
N LEU A 114 -2.90 4.90 15.21
CA LEU A 114 -2.83 5.09 13.77
C LEU A 114 -3.93 4.31 13.09
N GLU A 115 -4.52 4.90 12.06
CA GLU A 115 -5.35 4.18 11.10
C GLU A 115 -4.50 3.88 9.86
N ILE A 116 -4.41 2.61 9.48
CA ILE A 116 -3.72 2.18 8.27
C ILE A 116 -4.76 1.62 7.30
N THR A 117 -4.84 2.21 6.11
CA THR A 117 -5.64 1.72 5.00
C THR A 117 -4.72 1.25 3.88
N LYS A 118 -4.96 0.05 3.36
CA LYS A 118 -4.24 -0.50 2.20
C LYS A 118 -5.10 -0.35 0.96
N SER A 119 -4.57 0.28 -0.08
CA SER A 119 -5.19 0.31 -1.40
C SER A 119 -5.00 -1.06 -2.05
N ASP A 120 -6.07 -1.82 -2.28
CA ASP A 120 -5.99 -3.07 -3.04
C ASP A 120 -5.59 -2.75 -4.49
N SER A 121 -4.31 -2.90 -4.80
CA SER A 121 -3.69 -2.60 -6.09
C SER A 121 -4.06 -3.63 -7.19
N THR A 122 -5.28 -4.16 -7.18
CA THR A 122 -5.72 -5.16 -8.18
C THR A 122 -6.27 -4.50 -9.44
N ASP A 123 -6.58 -3.20 -9.38
CA ASP A 123 -6.84 -2.40 -10.57
C ASP A 123 -5.54 -1.69 -10.96
N GLU A 124 -5.11 -1.82 -12.22
CA GLU A 124 -3.97 -1.09 -12.78
C GLU A 124 -4.22 0.42 -12.66
N LEU A 125 -3.83 1.00 -11.53
CA LEU A 125 -3.89 2.42 -11.25
C LEU A 125 -2.75 3.09 -12.01
N THR A 126 -3.08 4.08 -12.84
CA THR A 126 -2.07 4.92 -13.49
C THR A 126 -1.35 5.75 -12.42
N ASP A 127 -0.08 6.10 -12.65
CA ASP A 127 0.75 6.88 -11.71
C ASP A 127 0.06 8.19 -11.26
N GLU A 128 -0.72 8.79 -12.16
CA GLU A 128 -1.53 10.00 -11.95
C GLU A 128 -2.62 9.79 -10.88
N GLN A 129 -3.18 8.58 -10.79
CA GLN A 129 -4.20 8.22 -9.81
C GLN A 129 -3.61 7.88 -8.43
N VAL A 130 -2.37 7.40 -8.38
CA VAL A 130 -1.67 7.05 -7.13
C VAL A 130 -1.08 8.28 -6.45
N CYS A 131 -0.39 9.14 -7.21
CA CYS A 131 0.38 10.25 -6.66
C CYS A 131 -0.32 11.61 -6.73
N GLY A 132 -1.49 11.67 -7.39
CA GLY A 132 -2.20 12.92 -7.64
C GLY A 132 -1.53 13.77 -8.74
N VAL A 133 -2.29 14.74 -9.26
CA VAL A 133 -1.86 15.58 -10.39
C VAL A 133 -0.56 16.34 -10.05
N GLY A 134 0.45 16.21 -10.92
CA GLY A 134 1.74 16.88 -10.81
C GLY A 134 2.80 16.13 -10.00
N ASN A 135 2.53 14.88 -9.60
CA ASN A 135 3.51 13.98 -8.99
C ASN A 135 3.61 12.68 -9.80
N VAL A 136 4.77 12.05 -9.75
CA VAL A 136 5.08 10.80 -10.47
C VAL A 136 5.51 9.74 -9.45
N LEU A 137 5.11 8.49 -9.67
CA LEU A 137 5.51 7.36 -8.82
C LEU A 137 6.90 6.88 -9.26
N LEU A 138 7.93 7.16 -8.46
CA LEU A 138 9.30 6.69 -8.68
C LEU A 138 9.67 5.72 -7.57
N ASP A 139 9.97 4.49 -7.97
CA ASP A 139 10.27 3.35 -7.09
C ASP A 139 9.21 3.01 -6.04
N GLY A 140 8.04 3.67 -6.02
CA GLY A 140 7.02 3.50 -4.97
C GLY A 140 6.86 4.72 -4.06
N VAL A 141 7.54 5.83 -4.39
CA VAL A 141 7.41 7.13 -3.74
C VAL A 141 6.88 8.16 -4.72
N CYS A 142 5.91 8.97 -4.27
CA CYS A 142 5.39 10.08 -5.06
C CYS A 142 6.34 11.28 -4.99
N VAL A 143 6.92 11.64 -6.13
CA VAL A 143 7.86 12.77 -6.28
C VAL A 143 7.22 13.85 -7.14
N PRO A 144 7.31 15.15 -6.78
CA PRO A 144 6.83 16.24 -7.63
C PRO A 144 7.51 16.23 -9.00
N GLU A 145 6.73 16.27 -10.08
CA GLU A 145 7.24 16.22 -11.46
C GLU A 145 8.23 17.35 -11.76
N ASN A 146 8.04 18.51 -11.13
CA ASN A 146 8.92 19.68 -11.27
C ASN A 146 10.29 19.57 -10.58
N LYS A 147 10.51 18.52 -9.78
CA LYS A 147 11.78 18.26 -9.07
C LYS A 147 12.60 17.14 -9.68
N ILE A 148 12.09 16.48 -10.71
CA ILE A 148 12.84 15.47 -11.45
C ILE A 148 13.79 16.24 -12.37
N GLU A 149 15.02 16.47 -11.91
CA GLU A 149 16.06 16.98 -12.80
C GLU A 149 16.25 15.94 -13.92
N GLU A 150 16.13 16.38 -15.19
CA GLU A 150 16.20 15.53 -16.39
C GLU A 150 17.47 14.65 -16.47
N HIS A 151 18.45 14.89 -15.60
CA HIS A 151 19.73 14.20 -15.58
C HIS A 151 19.71 12.80 -14.95
N GLU A 152 18.62 12.38 -14.29
CA GLU A 152 18.49 11.06 -13.63
C GLU A 152 17.51 10.10 -14.33
N ILE A 153 16.75 10.56 -15.34
CA ILE A 153 15.73 9.75 -16.04
C ILE A 153 16.37 8.68 -16.96
N ASP A 154 17.62 8.87 -17.39
CA ASP A 154 18.34 7.90 -18.23
C ASP A 154 18.84 6.66 -17.46
N GLN A 155 18.90 6.70 -16.11
CA GLN A 155 19.31 5.53 -15.31
C GLN A 155 18.14 4.70 -14.77
N LEU A 156 16.96 5.31 -14.58
CA LEU A 156 15.78 4.65 -14.01
C LEU A 156 14.78 4.14 -15.06
N ARG A 157 14.94 4.54 -16.33
CA ARG A 157 14.35 3.79 -17.45
C ARG A 157 15.13 2.49 -17.56
N GLY A 158 14.73 1.52 -16.73
CA GLY A 158 15.33 0.21 -16.62
C GLY A 158 15.72 -0.29 -18.00
N GLU A 159 16.94 -0.81 -18.09
CA GLU A 159 17.38 -1.63 -19.19
C GLU A 159 16.28 -2.64 -19.46
N SER A 160 15.43 -2.32 -20.43
CA SER A 160 14.68 -3.33 -21.12
C SER A 160 15.76 -4.30 -21.57
N LEU A 161 15.63 -5.56 -21.17
CA LEU A 161 16.44 -6.67 -21.64
C LEU A 161 16.17 -6.87 -23.14
N SER A 162 16.43 -5.85 -23.96
CA SER A 162 16.65 -5.92 -25.40
C SER A 162 18.10 -6.37 -25.63
N ASN A 163 18.53 -7.39 -24.90
CA ASN A 163 19.68 -8.14 -25.35
C ASN A 163 19.13 -9.10 -26.43
N PRO A 164 19.42 -8.89 -27.72
CA PRO A 164 18.82 -9.67 -28.81
C PRO A 164 19.10 -11.18 -28.68
N GLU A 165 20.10 -11.57 -27.90
CA GLU A 165 20.38 -12.98 -27.60
C GLU A 165 19.36 -13.63 -26.66
N VAL A 166 18.80 -12.89 -25.68
CA VAL A 166 17.85 -13.44 -24.70
C VAL A 166 16.45 -13.60 -25.32
N MET A 167 16.06 -12.71 -26.21
CA MET A 167 14.78 -12.78 -26.94
C MET A 167 14.70 -14.03 -27.84
N ILE A 168 15.82 -14.46 -28.44
CA ILE A 168 15.89 -15.68 -29.27
C ILE A 168 15.69 -16.95 -28.41
N ILE A 169 16.14 -16.96 -27.15
CA ILE A 169 16.02 -18.13 -26.26
C ILE A 169 14.57 -18.32 -25.80
N ILE A 170 13.82 -17.25 -25.56
CA ILE A 170 12.43 -17.33 -25.08
C ILE A 170 11.47 -17.84 -26.18
N GLU A 171 11.63 -17.41 -27.43
CA GLU A 171 10.81 -17.92 -28.54
C GLU A 171 11.07 -19.40 -28.85
N SER A 172 12.32 -19.86 -28.71
CA SER A 172 12.70 -21.25 -29.00
C SER A 172 12.22 -22.24 -27.92
N LEU A 173 12.10 -21.81 -26.66
CA LEU A 173 11.49 -22.62 -25.58
C LEU A 173 9.98 -22.83 -25.77
N GLY A 174 9.26 -21.83 -26.27
CA GLY A 174 7.82 -21.91 -26.53
C GLY A 174 7.47 -22.98 -27.58
N ALA A 175 8.21 -23.03 -28.68
CA ALA A 175 8.00 -24.03 -29.73
C ALA A 175 8.30 -25.47 -29.25
N GLY A 176 9.33 -25.65 -28.40
CA GLY A 176 9.70 -26.95 -27.85
C GLY A 176 8.60 -27.58 -26.99
N LEU A 177 7.94 -26.78 -26.15
CA LEU A 177 6.85 -27.25 -25.30
C LEU A 177 5.63 -27.70 -26.11
N ILE A 178 5.26 -26.98 -27.16
CA ILE A 178 4.11 -27.33 -28.02
C ILE A 178 4.33 -28.71 -28.67
N VAL A 179 5.52 -28.96 -29.21
CA VAL A 179 5.87 -30.27 -29.80
C VAL A 179 5.81 -31.38 -28.75
N LEU A 180 6.34 -31.13 -27.55
CA LEU A 180 6.29 -32.09 -26.44
C LEU A 180 4.83 -32.44 -26.07
N PHE A 181 3.94 -31.45 -25.98
CA PHE A 181 2.52 -31.67 -25.70
C PHE A 181 1.83 -32.51 -26.78
N ILE A 182 2.12 -32.25 -28.06
CA ILE A 182 1.56 -33.04 -29.18
C ILE A 182 2.02 -34.50 -29.09
N VAL A 183 3.30 -34.74 -28.80
CA VAL A 183 3.86 -36.10 -28.65
C VAL A 183 3.22 -36.82 -27.46
N ILE A 184 3.13 -36.16 -26.29
CA ILE A 184 2.49 -36.73 -25.09
C ILE A 184 1.01 -37.05 -25.37
N TYR A 185 0.30 -36.16 -26.07
CA TYR A 185 -1.09 -36.37 -26.46
C TYR A 185 -1.25 -37.58 -27.40
N ALA A 186 -0.39 -37.71 -28.40
CA ALA A 186 -0.38 -38.84 -29.33
C ALA A 186 -0.11 -40.17 -28.62
N ILE A 187 0.84 -40.22 -27.68
CA ILE A 187 1.14 -41.40 -26.87
C ILE A 187 -0.06 -41.78 -25.99
N LYS A 188 -0.69 -40.82 -25.32
CA LYS A 188 -1.90 -41.07 -24.50
C LYS A 188 -3.07 -41.57 -25.35
N LYS A 189 -3.26 -41.05 -26.57
CA LYS A 189 -4.32 -41.48 -27.48
C LYS A 189 -4.13 -42.93 -27.94
N LYS A 190 -2.88 -43.38 -28.14
CA LYS A 190 -2.57 -44.75 -28.57
C LYS A 190 -2.80 -45.80 -27.48
N LYS A 191 -2.73 -45.44 -26.19
CA LYS A 191 -3.00 -46.34 -25.05
C LYS A 191 -4.49 -46.56 -24.75
N LYS A 192 -5.41 -45.80 -25.36
CA LYS A 192 -6.87 -45.91 -25.15
C LYS A 192 -7.59 -46.73 -26.24
N LYS A 193 -6.85 -47.32 -27.19
CA LYS A 193 -7.35 -48.30 -28.16
C LYS A 193 -6.77 -49.66 -27.82
#